data_AF-A0A6G2DN09-F1
#
_entry.id   AF-A0A6G2DN09-F1
#
_cell.length_a   1.000
_cell.length_b   1.000
_cell.length_c   1.000
_cell.angle_alpha   90.00
_cell.angle_beta   90.00
_cell.angle_gamma   90.00
#
_symmetry.space_group_name_H-M   'P 1'
#
loop_
_entity.id
_entity.type
_entity.pdbx_description
1 polymer ?
#
loop_
_entity_poly.entity_id
_entity_poly.type
_entity_poly.pdbx_seq_one_letter_code
_entity_poly.pdbx_strand_id
1 'polypeptide(L)' 'PYQGAPLMKEALLKKHPELERVLNTLAGKITESQMSQLNYQVGVEGKSAKQVAKEFLQEQGLLKK' A
#
# COMPACT_ATOMS: atom_id res chain seq x y z
N PRO A 1 2.63 11.41 -12.16
CA PRO A 1 1.61 10.89 -11.24
C PRO A 1 1.53 9.37 -11.18
N TYR A 2 2.19 8.78 -10.18
CA TYR A 2 1.89 7.41 -9.74
C TYR A 2 0.56 7.43 -8.98
N GLN A 3 -0.54 7.14 -9.67
CA GLN A 3 -1.85 6.94 -9.05
C GLN A 3 -2.16 5.44 -9.03
N GLY A 4 -1.65 4.76 -8.00
CA GLY A 4 -2.01 3.38 -7.72
C GLY A 4 -3.40 3.31 -7.08
N ALA A 5 -4.25 2.41 -7.58
CA ALA A 5 -5.54 2.11 -6.98
C ALA A 5 -5.71 0.59 -6.83
N PRO A 6 -6.22 0.10 -5.69
CA PRO A 6 -6.52 -1.31 -5.53
C PRO A 6 -7.70 -1.70 -6.43
N LEU A 7 -7.55 -2.79 -7.19
CA LEU A 7 -8.60 -3.38 -8.02
C LEU A 7 -8.97 -4.76 -7.51
N MET A 8 -10.27 -5.06 -7.48
CA MET A 8 -10.78 -6.34 -6.99
C MET A 8 -12.12 -6.73 -7.62
N LYS A 9 -12.43 -8.03 -7.58
CA LYS A 9 -13.68 -8.57 -8.10
C LYS A 9 -14.86 -8.10 -7.24
N GLU A 10 -15.93 -7.65 -7.88
CA GLU A 10 -17.18 -7.23 -7.20
C GLU A 10 -17.74 -8.35 -6.31
N ALA A 11 -17.68 -9.61 -6.76
CA ALA A 11 -18.14 -10.76 -5.98
C ALA A 11 -17.36 -10.94 -4.66
N LEU A 12 -16.09 -10.50 -4.60
CA LEU A 12 -15.29 -10.54 -3.38
C LEU A 12 -15.73 -9.42 -2.43
N LEU A 13 -15.95 -8.21 -2.94
CA LEU A 13 -16.46 -7.08 -2.15
C LEU A 13 -17.84 -7.35 -1.55
N LYS A 14 -18.74 -8.02 -2.30
CA LYS A 14 -20.05 -8.41 -1.78
C LYS A 14 -19.96 -9.40 -0.61
N LYS A 15 -18.96 -10.30 -0.64
CA LYS A 15 -18.72 -11.27 0.44
C LYS A 15 -17.98 -10.66 1.63
N HIS A 16 -17.13 -9.67 1.36
CA HIS A 16 -16.25 -9.03 2.32
C HIS A 16 -16.32 -7.50 2.18
N PRO A 17 -17.44 -6.86 2.55
CA PRO A 17 -17.60 -5.41 2.44
C PRO A 17 -16.61 -4.63 3.32
N GLU A 18 -16.05 -5.26 4.36
CA GLU A 18 -14.99 -4.68 5.19
C GLU A 18 -13.72 -4.34 4.40
N LEU A 19 -13.45 -5.04 3.29
CA LEU A 19 -12.26 -4.80 2.46
C LEU A 19 -12.26 -3.40 1.85
N GLU A 20 -13.43 -2.87 1.47
CA GLU A 20 -13.53 -1.51 0.93
C GLU A 20 -13.03 -0.49 1.95
N ARG A 21 -13.52 -0.59 3.19
CA ARG A 21 -13.10 0.31 4.28
C ARG A 21 -11.61 0.18 4.58
N VAL A 22 -11.10 -1.05 4.65
CA VAL A 22 -9.69 -1.33 4.96
C VAL A 22 -8.79 -0.80 3.84
N LEU A 23 -9.10 -1.07 2.58
CA LEU A 23 -8.27 -0.64 1.45
C LEU A 23 -8.30 0.88 1.26
N ASN A 24 -9.44 1.52 1.51
CA ASN A 24 -9.55 2.98 1.46
C ASN A 24 -8.73 3.70 2.54
N THR A 25 -8.23 3.01 3.57
CA THR A 25 -7.27 3.62 4.52
C THR A 25 -5.95 4.04 3.87
N LEU A 26 -5.60 3.44 2.73
CA LEU A 26 -4.41 3.76 1.95
C LEU A 26 -4.63 4.92 0.97
N ALA A 27 -5.89 5.31 0.72
CA ALA A 27 -6.21 6.34 -0.24
C ALA A 27 -5.58 7.68 0.17
N GLY A 28 -4.79 8.27 -0.73
CA GLY A 28 -4.09 9.54 -0.49
C GLY A 28 -2.95 9.47 0.54
N LYS A 29 -2.56 8.28 1.04
CA LYS A 29 -1.46 8.12 2.01
C LYS A 29 -0.08 8.00 1.38
N ILE A 30 -0.01 7.79 0.07
CA ILE A 30 1.26 7.64 -0.65
C ILE A 30 1.36 8.75 -1.68
N THR A 31 2.30 9.67 -1.46
CA THR A 31 2.67 10.69 -2.45
C THR A 31 3.55 10.10 -3.55
N GLU A 32 3.66 10.79 -4.68
CA GLU A 32 4.51 10.35 -5.81
C GLU A 32 5.99 10.18 -5.42
N SER A 33 6.50 11.09 -4.58
CA SER A 33 7.87 11.05 -4.07
C SER A 33 8.08 9.83 -3.17
N GLN A 34 7.14 9.56 -2.26
CA GLN A 34 7.18 8.36 -1.42
C GLN A 34 7.15 7.08 -2.26
N MET A 35 6.26 6.99 -3.26
CA MET A 35 6.20 5.80 -4.11
C MET A 35 7.51 5.57 -4.87
N SER A 36 8.13 6.65 -5.37
CA SER A 36 9.43 6.58 -6.05
C SER A 36 10.52 6.07 -5.11
N GLN A 37 10.54 6.54 -3.86
CA GLN A 37 11.49 6.07 -2.85
C GLN A 37 11.27 4.60 -2.49
N LEU A 38 10.02 4.16 -2.32
CA LEU A 38 9.71 2.75 -2.03
C LEU A 38 10.17 1.84 -3.19
N ASN A 39 9.95 2.26 -4.43
CA ASN A 39 10.41 1.53 -5.61
C ASN A 39 11.94 1.48 -5.71
N TYR A 40 12.64 2.56 -5.34
CA TYR A 40 14.11 2.60 -5.31
C TYR A 40 14.69 1.58 -4.31
N GLN A 41 14.10 1.50 -3.12
CA GLN A 41 14.52 0.54 -2.08
C GLN A 41 14.41 -0.92 -2.55
N VAL A 42 13.39 -1.23 -3.37
CA VAL A 42 13.21 -2.58 -3.90
C VAL A 42 14.09 -2.81 -5.13
N GLY A 43 14.05 -1.90 -6.10
CA GLY A 43 14.68 -2.09 -7.41
C GLY A 43 16.18 -1.84 -7.45
N VAL A 44 16.70 -0.97 -6.57
CA VAL A 44 18.11 -0.58 -6.56
C VAL A 44 18.82 -1.07 -5.29
N GLU A 45 18.22 -0.87 -4.12
CA GLU A 45 18.83 -1.32 -2.85
C GLU A 45 18.63 -2.83 -2.58
N GLY A 46 17.77 -3.50 -3.37
CA GLY A 46 17.53 -4.95 -3.26
C GLY A 46 16.76 -5.38 -2.01
N LYS A 47 16.07 -4.46 -1.32
CA LYS A 47 15.21 -4.81 -0.18
C LYS A 47 13.99 -5.60 -0.65
N SER A 48 13.50 -6.50 0.20
CA SER A 48 12.26 -7.22 -0.12
C SER A 48 11.06 -6.27 -0.12
N ALA A 49 10.20 -6.36 -1.14
CA ALA A 49 8.99 -5.56 -1.22
C ALA A 49 8.08 -5.74 0.01
N LYS A 50 8.05 -6.94 0.59
CA LYS A 50 7.31 -7.23 1.84
C LYS A 50 7.82 -6.39 3.02
N GLN A 51 9.14 -6.31 3.18
CA GLN A 51 9.74 -5.53 4.26
C GLN A 51 9.46 -4.04 4.07
N VAL A 52 9.72 -3.52 2.86
CA VAL A 52 9.49 -2.11 2.52
C VAL A 52 8.02 -1.71 2.74
N ALA A 53 7.07 -2.55 2.30
CA ALA A 53 5.65 -2.32 2.54
C ALA A 53 5.28 -2.37 4.02
N LYS A 54 5.83 -3.31 4.79
CA LYS A 54 5.58 -3.43 6.25
C LYS A 54 6.07 -2.19 6.98
N GLU A 55 7.30 -1.76 6.71
CA GLU A 55 7.92 -0.57 7.31
C GLU A 55 7.10 0.68 6.98
N PHE A 56 6.72 0.87 5.72
CA PHE A 56 5.86 1.98 5.30
C PHE A 56 4.53 2.00 6.08
N LEU A 57 3.83 0.87 6.18
CA LEU A 57 2.56 0.80 6.90
C LEU A 57 2.72 1.09 8.39
N GLN A 58 3.85 0.70 9.00
CA GLN A 58 4.17 1.01 10.40
C GLN A 58 4.48 2.50 10.61
N GLU A 59 5.24 3.12 9.70
CA GLU A 59 5.54 4.55 9.71
C GLU A 59 4.29 5.41 9.54
N GLN A 60 3.33 4.97 8.71
CA GLN A 60 2.04 5.63 8.55
C GLN A 60 1.05 5.35 9.69
N GLY A 61 1.44 4.54 10.69
CA GLY A 61 0.56 4.16 11.81
C GLY A 61 -0.60 3.24 11.42
N LEU A 62 -0.54 2.63 10.23
CA LEU A 62 -1.55 1.72 9.69
C LEU A 62 -1.33 0.26 10.12
N LEU A 63 -0.14 -0.05 10.63
CA LEU A 63 0.23 -1.37 11.12
C LEU A 63 1.02 -1.25 12.42
N LYS A 64 0.76 -2.13 13.40
CA LYS A 64 1.54 -2.19 14.64
C LYS A 64 2.91 -2.82 14.41
N LYS A 65 3.87 -2.51 15.31
CA LYS A 65 5.22 -3.09 15.29
C LYS A 65 5.22 -4.58 15.58
#